data_AF-V5GVC7-F1
#
_entry.id   AF-V5GVC7-F1
#
_cell.length_a   1.000
_cell.length_b   1.000
_cell.length_c   1.000
_cell.angle_alpha   90.00
_cell.angle_beta   90.00
_cell.angle_gamma   90.00
#
_symmetry.space_group_name_H-M   'P 1'
#
loop_
_entity.id
_entity.type
_entity.pdbx_description
1 polymer ?
#
loop_
_entity_poly.entity_id
_entity_poly.type
_entity_poly.pdbx_seq_one_letter_code
_entity_poly.pdbx_strand_id
1 'polypeptide(L)'
;PGLYNIAAVINAVLEHLLNCEVDKNIYLEALAILYSYEKKYDRSLSMYLKLKHKDVFTLIQKHNLYGVIQDMLIDLMDLDHKKTIELLLEKNTISSDKIVEKLRQNELHLYRYLDEYDKKNPKGKYHKELVKLYAIFARAKLLPFLKKSDFYPIQEALDICQKEKYYPEMVYLLGRIGDTKEALELIINELKDMQHAISFCQEHDDPDLWNDLIDHCVDKPEFVTFLLQSIGTYVDPTVLVLKIKKDMKIPGLKNSLVKMLNQYNLQVSVQEGCKKILVSDYFNLQKKLVTVHQKGVSVCDEVVCGACHRKLIEKDPSRAVSLAMFNCKHAFHLQCLPDNATICGICYTLEQK
;
A
#
# COMPACT_ATOMS: atom_id res chain seq x y z
N PRO A 1 -48.08 38.42 -18.71
CA PRO A 1 -47.64 37.05 -19.06
C PRO A 1 -48.53 36.46 -20.17
N GLY A 2 -48.05 36.39 -21.41
CA GLY A 2 -48.83 35.81 -22.53
C GLY A 2 -48.82 36.57 -23.86
N LEU A 3 -47.79 37.37 -24.16
CA LEU A 3 -47.73 38.10 -25.45
C LEU A 3 -47.40 37.19 -26.65
N TYR A 4 -46.77 36.04 -26.41
CA TYR A 4 -46.41 35.08 -27.46
C TYR A 4 -46.78 33.67 -27.04
N ASN A 5 -47.40 32.93 -27.95
CA ASN A 5 -47.60 31.49 -27.79
C ASN A 5 -46.25 30.79 -28.02
N ILE A 6 -45.59 30.40 -26.93
CA ILE A 6 -44.26 29.77 -26.95
C ILE A 6 -44.26 28.52 -27.83
N ALA A 7 -45.34 27.73 -27.85
CA ALA A 7 -45.45 26.55 -28.72
C ALA A 7 -45.50 26.90 -30.21
N ALA A 8 -46.16 28.01 -30.58
CA ALA A 8 -46.20 28.49 -31.95
C ALA A 8 -44.82 29.01 -32.40
N VAL A 9 -44.09 29.69 -31.52
CA VAL A 9 -42.72 30.15 -31.78
C VAL A 9 -41.76 28.95 -31.92
N ILE A 10 -41.88 27.93 -31.07
CA ILE A 10 -41.11 26.69 -31.18
C ILE A 10 -41.35 26.01 -32.53
N ASN A 11 -42.61 25.87 -32.96
CA ASN A 11 -42.93 25.24 -34.24
C ASN A 11 -42.41 26.06 -35.43
N ALA A 12 -42.54 27.39 -35.40
CA ALA A 12 -41.99 28.25 -36.44
C ALA A 12 -40.45 28.16 -36.51
N VAL A 13 -39.76 28.10 -35.37
CA VAL A 13 -38.30 27.92 -35.31
C VAL A 13 -37.90 26.53 -35.84
N LEU A 14 -38.67 25.47 -35.53
CA LEU A 14 -38.43 24.12 -36.07
C LEU A 14 -38.63 24.06 -37.59
N GLU A 15 -39.67 24.71 -38.13
CA GLU A 15 -39.90 24.81 -39.58
C GLU A 15 -38.76 25.56 -40.29
N HIS A 16 -38.26 26.64 -39.68
CA HIS A 16 -37.11 27.37 -40.22
C HIS A 16 -35.80 26.56 -40.13
N LEU A 17 -35.63 25.71 -39.10
CA LEU A 17 -34.49 24.81 -38.95
C LEU A 17 -34.45 23.69 -40.01
N LEU A 18 -35.62 23.26 -40.49
CA LEU A 18 -35.74 22.26 -41.56
C LEU A 18 -35.45 22.84 -42.96
N ASN A 19 -35.70 24.14 -43.14
CA ASN A 19 -35.66 24.80 -44.45
C ASN A 19 -34.41 25.68 -44.68
N CYS A 20 -33.59 25.97 -43.66
CA CYS A 20 -32.39 26.82 -43.80
C CYS A 20 -31.14 26.22 -43.14
N GLU A 21 -30.03 26.17 -43.90
CA GLU A 21 -28.73 25.68 -43.40
C GLU A 21 -27.85 26.77 -42.77
N VAL A 22 -28.22 28.03 -42.95
CA VAL A 22 -27.50 29.20 -42.43
C VAL A 22 -27.92 29.44 -40.98
N ASP A 23 -26.96 29.63 -40.08
CA ASP A 23 -27.17 29.96 -38.66
C ASP A 23 -27.91 28.91 -37.80
N LYS A 24 -27.85 27.63 -38.17
CA LYS A 24 -28.42 26.49 -37.40
C LYS A 24 -28.09 26.55 -35.90
N ASN A 25 -26.91 27.03 -35.52
CA ASN A 25 -26.50 27.12 -34.12
C ASN A 25 -27.32 28.16 -33.31
N ILE A 26 -27.62 29.32 -33.90
CA ILE A 26 -28.39 30.39 -33.24
C ILE A 26 -29.84 29.93 -33.03
N TYR A 27 -30.42 29.25 -34.03
CA TYR A 27 -31.77 28.72 -33.93
C TYR A 27 -31.88 27.59 -32.91
N LEU A 28 -30.88 26.70 -32.84
CA LEU A 28 -30.83 25.65 -31.82
C LEU A 28 -30.69 26.23 -30.40
N GLU A 29 -29.92 27.32 -30.22
CA GLU A 29 -29.75 27.98 -28.91
C GLU A 29 -31.05 28.65 -28.48
N ALA A 30 -31.69 29.39 -29.39
CA ALA A 30 -33.01 29.99 -29.17
C ALA A 30 -34.06 28.91 -28.84
N LEU A 31 -34.06 27.78 -29.56
CA LEU A 31 -34.95 26.65 -29.31
C LEU A 31 -34.70 26.03 -27.93
N ALA A 32 -33.44 25.91 -27.51
CA ALA A 32 -33.07 25.37 -26.21
C ALA A 32 -33.52 26.29 -25.05
N ILE A 33 -33.39 27.60 -25.21
CA ILE A 33 -33.92 28.61 -24.28
C ILE A 33 -35.45 28.52 -24.23
N LEU A 34 -36.14 28.46 -25.37
CA LEU A 34 -37.59 28.34 -25.43
C LEU A 34 -38.10 27.05 -24.75
N TYR A 35 -37.44 25.92 -24.96
CA TYR A 35 -37.77 24.67 -24.26
C TYR A 35 -37.51 24.73 -22.75
N SER A 36 -36.48 25.49 -22.30
CA SER A 36 -36.24 25.71 -20.87
C SER A 36 -37.37 26.51 -20.22
N TYR A 37 -37.93 27.50 -20.92
CA TYR A 37 -39.10 28.26 -20.47
C TYR A 37 -40.39 27.42 -20.45
N GLU A 38 -40.53 26.48 -21.39
CA GLU A 38 -41.68 25.55 -21.45
C GLU A 38 -41.57 24.39 -20.42
N LYS A 39 -40.53 24.37 -19.60
CA LYS A 39 -40.19 23.28 -18.64
C LYS A 39 -39.96 21.91 -19.30
N LYS A 40 -39.75 21.86 -20.63
CA LYS A 40 -39.41 20.63 -21.37
C LYS A 40 -37.90 20.47 -21.42
N TYR A 41 -37.32 20.17 -20.26
CA TYR A 41 -35.87 20.19 -20.10
C TYR A 41 -35.14 19.09 -20.88
N ASP A 42 -35.77 17.94 -21.15
CA ASP A 42 -35.17 16.84 -21.93
C ASP A 42 -34.87 17.28 -23.37
N ARG A 43 -35.83 17.98 -23.97
CA ARG A 43 -35.68 18.55 -25.31
C ARG A 43 -34.67 19.70 -25.31
N SER A 44 -34.73 20.58 -24.31
CA SER A 44 -33.74 21.65 -24.12
C SER A 44 -32.31 21.09 -24.06
N LEU A 45 -32.08 20.03 -23.27
CA LEU A 45 -30.78 19.37 -23.14
C LEU A 45 -30.33 18.74 -24.45
N SER A 46 -31.20 18.03 -25.17
CA SER A 46 -30.82 17.43 -26.47
C SER A 46 -30.38 18.48 -27.50
N MET A 47 -30.97 19.68 -27.48
CA MET A 47 -30.59 20.78 -28.37
C MET A 47 -29.28 21.42 -27.93
N TYR A 48 -29.07 21.63 -26.63
CA TYR A 48 -27.79 22.12 -26.12
C TYR A 48 -26.63 21.12 -26.31
N LEU A 49 -26.91 19.82 -26.25
CA LEU A 49 -25.93 18.76 -26.56
C LEU A 49 -25.50 18.81 -28.03
N LYS A 50 -26.44 18.99 -28.96
CA LYS A 50 -26.14 19.19 -30.39
C LYS A 50 -25.28 20.42 -30.64
N LEU A 51 -25.46 21.47 -29.85
CA LEU A 51 -24.67 22.69 -29.93
C LEU A 51 -23.30 22.61 -29.24
N LYS A 52 -23.08 21.58 -28.43
CA LYS A 52 -21.90 21.46 -27.58
C LYS A 52 -21.67 22.62 -26.60
N HIS A 53 -22.74 23.28 -26.15
CA HIS A 53 -22.61 24.42 -25.24
C HIS A 53 -22.25 24.00 -23.81
N LYS A 54 -21.33 24.75 -23.18
CA LYS A 54 -20.87 24.50 -21.79
C LYS A 54 -21.95 24.77 -20.74
N ASP A 55 -22.99 25.52 -21.08
CA ASP A 55 -24.07 25.90 -20.16
C ASP A 55 -25.03 24.75 -19.86
N VAL A 56 -24.95 23.64 -20.61
CA VAL A 56 -25.65 22.38 -20.34
C VAL A 56 -25.49 21.97 -18.88
N PHE A 57 -24.26 22.03 -18.35
CA PHE A 57 -23.96 21.62 -16.98
C PHE A 57 -24.64 22.52 -15.94
N THR A 58 -24.75 23.83 -16.21
CA THR A 58 -25.45 24.76 -15.30
C THR A 58 -26.96 24.52 -15.30
N LEU A 59 -27.53 24.13 -16.44
CA LEU A 59 -28.95 23.84 -16.59
C LEU A 59 -29.31 22.52 -15.88
N ILE A 60 -28.44 21.51 -16.01
CA ILE A 60 -28.56 20.23 -15.29
C ILE A 60 -28.51 20.46 -13.77
N GLN A 61 -27.55 21.25 -13.28
CA GLN A 61 -27.38 21.49 -11.85
C GLN A 61 -28.54 22.29 -11.26
N LYS A 62 -29.11 23.24 -12.01
CA LYS A 62 -30.27 24.06 -11.60
C LYS A 62 -31.59 23.27 -11.58
N HIS A 63 -31.78 22.35 -12.52
CA HIS A 63 -33.07 21.66 -12.70
C HIS A 63 -33.09 20.19 -12.25
N ASN A 64 -31.99 19.66 -11.70
CA ASN A 64 -31.88 18.30 -11.14
C ASN A 64 -32.33 17.17 -12.10
N LEU A 65 -31.90 17.24 -13.37
CA LEU A 65 -32.36 16.38 -14.47
C LEU A 65 -31.61 15.03 -14.56
N TYR A 66 -31.39 14.35 -13.43
CA TYR A 66 -30.50 13.17 -13.36
C TYR A 66 -31.02 11.91 -14.08
N GLY A 67 -32.33 11.81 -14.32
CA GLY A 67 -32.91 10.70 -15.08
C GLY A 67 -32.46 10.71 -16.54
N VAL A 68 -32.43 11.88 -17.17
CA VAL A 68 -32.14 12.04 -18.60
C VAL A 68 -30.62 12.10 -18.87
N ILE A 69 -29.84 12.47 -17.86
CA ILE A 69 -28.37 12.35 -17.89
C ILE A 69 -27.95 10.90 -18.17
N GLN A 70 -28.68 9.90 -17.68
CA GLN A 70 -28.30 8.50 -17.90
C GLN A 70 -28.36 8.13 -19.38
N ASP A 71 -29.29 8.68 -20.15
CA ASP A 71 -29.46 8.35 -21.57
C ASP A 71 -28.55 9.19 -22.47
N MET A 72 -28.16 10.39 -22.01
CA MET A 72 -27.25 11.29 -22.73
C MET A 72 -25.83 11.32 -22.12
N LEU A 73 -25.47 10.28 -21.36
CA LEU A 73 -24.22 10.23 -20.60
C LEU A 73 -23.00 10.23 -21.51
N ILE A 74 -23.06 9.49 -22.61
CA ILE A 74 -21.97 9.38 -23.59
C ILE A 74 -21.71 10.75 -24.23
N ASP A 75 -22.77 11.41 -24.70
CA ASP A 75 -22.67 12.75 -25.31
C ASP A 75 -22.12 13.80 -24.33
N LEU A 76 -22.51 13.73 -23.05
CA LEU A 76 -21.98 14.62 -22.01
C LEU A 76 -20.49 14.37 -21.72
N MET A 77 -20.07 13.10 -21.70
CA MET A 77 -18.68 12.71 -21.52
C MET A 77 -17.78 13.12 -22.70
N ASP A 78 -18.32 13.08 -23.92
CA ASP A 78 -17.67 13.60 -25.13
C ASP A 78 -17.52 15.12 -25.11
N LEU A 79 -18.47 15.82 -24.49
CA LEU A 79 -18.44 17.27 -24.36
C LEU A 79 -17.42 17.77 -23.35
N ASP A 80 -17.56 17.34 -22.09
CA ASP A 80 -16.65 17.73 -21.02
C ASP A 80 -16.62 16.64 -19.95
N HIS A 81 -15.71 15.70 -20.13
CA HIS A 81 -15.48 14.61 -19.19
C HIS A 81 -15.24 15.10 -17.74
N LYS A 82 -14.52 16.21 -17.52
CA LYS A 82 -14.18 16.64 -16.14
C LYS A 82 -15.42 17.12 -15.40
N LYS A 83 -16.18 18.03 -16.02
CA LYS A 83 -17.42 18.56 -15.43
C LYS A 83 -18.50 17.51 -15.31
N THR A 84 -18.59 16.59 -16.28
CA THR A 84 -19.53 15.48 -16.22
C THR A 84 -19.22 14.58 -15.04
N ILE A 85 -17.95 14.22 -14.84
CA ILE A 85 -17.52 13.39 -13.71
C ILE A 85 -17.73 14.10 -12.37
N GLU A 86 -17.40 15.39 -12.26
CA GLU A 86 -17.70 16.19 -11.05
C GLU A 86 -19.21 16.15 -10.73
N LEU A 87 -20.07 16.34 -11.73
CA LEU A 87 -21.51 16.34 -11.58
C LEU A 87 -22.07 14.96 -11.19
N LEU A 88 -21.47 13.88 -11.69
CA LEU A 88 -21.83 12.50 -11.32
C LEU A 88 -21.36 12.15 -9.90
N LEU A 89 -20.27 12.77 -9.42
CA LEU A 89 -19.69 12.50 -8.10
C LEU A 89 -20.26 13.40 -6.98
N GLU A 90 -20.74 14.61 -7.30
CA GLU A 90 -21.26 15.57 -6.30
C GLU A 90 -22.54 15.12 -5.60
N LYS A 91 -23.38 14.35 -6.29
CA LYS A 91 -24.66 13.89 -5.77
C LYS A 91 -24.76 12.40 -6.03
N ASN A 92 -24.66 11.60 -4.96
CA ASN A 92 -24.88 10.14 -4.90
C ASN A 92 -26.29 9.69 -5.37
N THR A 93 -26.91 10.36 -6.34
CA THR A 93 -28.27 10.13 -6.83
C THR A 93 -28.33 9.01 -7.85
N ILE A 94 -27.23 8.67 -8.50
CA ILE A 94 -27.15 7.58 -9.48
C ILE A 94 -26.26 6.47 -8.91
N SER A 95 -26.79 5.24 -8.90
CA SER A 95 -26.01 4.04 -8.54
C SER A 95 -24.85 3.88 -9.53
N SER A 96 -23.62 3.78 -8.99
CA SER A 96 -22.39 3.60 -9.76
C SER A 96 -22.47 2.39 -10.69
N ASP A 97 -23.23 1.35 -10.32
CA ASP A 97 -23.42 0.14 -11.12
C ASP A 97 -24.10 0.44 -12.46
N LYS A 98 -25.13 1.31 -12.46
CA LYS A 98 -25.85 1.69 -13.69
C LYS A 98 -24.99 2.52 -14.63
N ILE A 99 -24.10 3.34 -14.07
CA ILE A 99 -23.15 4.17 -14.81
C ILE A 99 -22.09 3.29 -15.47
N VAL A 100 -21.53 2.34 -14.72
CA VAL A 100 -20.54 1.38 -15.24
C VAL A 100 -21.14 0.51 -16.36
N GLU A 101 -22.35 -0.04 -16.19
CA GLU A 101 -23.02 -0.84 -17.24
C GLU A 101 -23.20 -0.06 -18.56
N LYS A 102 -23.58 1.21 -18.51
CA LYS A 102 -23.72 2.04 -19.71
C LYS A 102 -22.37 2.46 -20.30
N LEU A 103 -21.37 2.73 -19.44
CA LEU A 103 -20.03 3.13 -19.86
C LEU A 103 -19.18 1.97 -20.37
N ARG A 104 -19.55 0.70 -20.12
CA ARG A 104 -18.87 -0.48 -20.70
C ARG A 104 -18.78 -0.44 -22.23
N GLN A 105 -19.71 0.26 -22.89
CA GLN A 105 -19.67 0.43 -24.34
C GLN A 105 -18.50 1.30 -24.81
N ASN A 106 -17.99 2.21 -23.97
CA ASN A 106 -16.88 3.11 -24.28
C ASN A 106 -15.78 3.04 -23.21
N GLU A 107 -14.79 2.19 -23.45
CA GLU A 107 -13.69 1.90 -22.51
C GLU A 107 -12.92 3.16 -22.06
N LEU A 108 -12.78 4.16 -22.95
CA LEU A 108 -12.09 5.42 -22.65
C LEU A 108 -12.86 6.31 -21.66
N HIS A 109 -14.20 6.36 -21.75
CA HIS A 109 -15.00 7.12 -20.79
C HIS A 109 -15.13 6.37 -19.47
N LEU A 110 -15.20 5.04 -19.51
CA LEU A 110 -15.16 4.19 -18.34
C LEU A 110 -13.87 4.40 -17.55
N TYR A 111 -12.72 4.42 -18.23
CA TYR A 111 -11.42 4.73 -17.63
C TYR A 111 -11.42 6.07 -16.89
N ARG A 112 -11.88 7.14 -17.55
CA ARG A 112 -11.89 8.50 -16.96
C ARG A 112 -12.79 8.59 -15.73
N TYR A 113 -13.98 7.97 -15.80
CA TYR A 113 -14.89 7.93 -14.67
C TYR A 113 -14.31 7.14 -13.49
N LEU A 114 -13.73 5.97 -13.75
CA LEU A 114 -13.18 5.12 -12.70
C LEU A 114 -11.89 5.68 -12.06
N ASP A 115 -11.03 6.40 -12.80
CA ASP A 115 -9.85 7.10 -12.22
C ASP A 115 -10.27 8.15 -11.19
N GLU A 116 -11.28 8.97 -11.52
CA GLU A 116 -11.82 9.98 -10.60
C GLU A 116 -12.68 9.37 -9.47
N TYR A 117 -13.36 8.25 -9.74
CA TYR A 117 -14.10 7.51 -8.72
C TYR A 117 -13.15 6.91 -7.67
N ASP A 118 -12.02 6.33 -8.08
CA ASP A 118 -11.02 5.75 -7.17
C ASP A 118 -10.38 6.81 -6.28
N LYS A 119 -10.14 8.03 -6.80
CA LYS A 119 -9.66 9.17 -6.00
C LYS A 119 -10.63 9.58 -4.90
N LYS A 120 -11.94 9.48 -5.11
CA LYS A 120 -12.96 9.88 -4.13
C LYS A 120 -13.42 8.72 -3.23
N ASN A 121 -13.39 7.49 -3.73
CA ASN A 121 -13.85 6.29 -3.04
C ASN A 121 -12.84 5.14 -3.22
N PRO A 122 -11.95 4.91 -2.25
CA PRO A 122 -10.98 3.80 -2.29
C PRO A 122 -11.63 2.41 -2.08
N LYS A 123 -12.96 2.30 -2.20
CA LYS A 123 -13.69 1.05 -2.00
C LYS A 123 -13.60 0.22 -3.29
N GLY A 124 -12.69 -0.75 -3.30
CA GLY A 124 -12.25 -1.54 -4.44
C GLY A 124 -13.26 -2.47 -5.13
N LYS A 125 -14.50 -2.03 -5.37
CA LYS A 125 -15.50 -2.81 -6.11
C LYS A 125 -15.16 -2.99 -7.60
N TYR A 126 -14.56 -1.99 -8.23
CA TYR A 126 -14.28 -2.00 -9.68
C TYR A 126 -12.78 -2.10 -9.99
N HIS A 127 -11.93 -2.47 -9.02
CA HIS A 127 -10.48 -2.54 -9.20
C HIS A 127 -10.07 -3.54 -10.29
N LYS A 128 -10.82 -4.63 -10.48
CA LYS A 128 -10.61 -5.59 -11.59
C LYS A 128 -10.76 -4.95 -12.97
N GLU A 129 -11.85 -4.23 -13.22
CA GLU A 129 -12.07 -3.56 -14.50
C GLU A 129 -11.08 -2.40 -14.69
N LEU A 130 -10.76 -1.71 -13.60
CA LEU A 130 -9.81 -0.60 -13.59
C LEU A 130 -8.39 -1.03 -13.96
N VAL A 131 -7.92 -2.20 -13.51
CA VAL A 131 -6.60 -2.75 -13.93
C VAL A 131 -6.56 -3.01 -15.44
N LYS A 132 -7.63 -3.58 -16.02
CA LYS A 132 -7.73 -3.80 -17.48
C LYS A 132 -7.65 -2.48 -18.23
N LEU A 133 -8.38 -1.47 -17.76
CA LEU A 133 -8.42 -0.16 -18.39
C LEU A 133 -7.10 0.61 -18.22
N TYR A 134 -6.45 0.52 -17.06
CA TYR A 134 -5.11 1.11 -16.86
C TYR A 134 -4.06 0.47 -17.77
N ALA A 135 -4.13 -0.85 -17.97
CA ALA A 135 -3.23 -1.55 -18.87
C ALA A 135 -3.35 -1.07 -20.33
N ILE A 136 -4.55 -0.67 -20.77
CA ILE A 136 -4.82 -0.18 -22.13
C ILE A 136 -4.52 1.33 -22.26
N PHE A 137 -4.99 2.15 -21.33
CA PHE A 137 -5.02 3.61 -21.49
C PHE A 137 -3.93 4.38 -20.73
N ALA A 138 -3.38 3.84 -19.64
CA ALA A 138 -2.49 4.60 -18.78
C ALA A 138 -1.51 3.74 -17.95
N ARG A 139 -0.52 3.15 -18.65
CA ARG A 139 0.57 2.37 -18.04
C ARG A 139 1.26 3.07 -16.87
N ALA A 140 1.61 4.35 -17.01
CA ALA A 140 2.35 5.10 -15.98
C ALA A 140 1.60 5.21 -14.63
N LYS A 141 0.26 5.11 -14.65
CA LYS A 141 -0.57 5.13 -13.44
C LYS A 141 -0.81 3.74 -12.85
N LEU A 142 -0.50 2.67 -13.58
CA LEU A 142 -0.73 1.29 -13.14
C LEU A 142 0.14 0.96 -11.92
N LEU A 143 1.47 1.20 -11.97
CA LEU A 143 2.37 0.94 -10.84
C LEU A 143 1.95 1.64 -9.54
N PRO A 144 1.70 2.97 -9.53
CA PRO A 144 1.20 3.64 -8.33
C PRO A 144 -0.14 3.09 -7.83
N PHE A 145 -1.02 2.67 -8.74
CA PHE A 145 -2.32 2.10 -8.39
C PHE A 145 -2.17 0.71 -7.75
N LEU A 146 -1.34 -0.17 -8.33
CA LEU A 146 -1.04 -1.50 -7.79
C LEU A 146 -0.34 -1.45 -6.43
N LYS A 147 0.38 -0.36 -6.13
CA LYS A 147 0.97 -0.10 -4.81
C LYS A 147 -0.01 0.42 -3.76
N LYS A 148 -1.10 1.07 -4.19
CA LYS A 148 -2.09 1.69 -3.28
C LYS A 148 -3.25 0.76 -2.94
N SER A 149 -3.60 -0.13 -3.84
CA SER A 149 -4.80 -0.94 -3.74
C SER A 149 -4.45 -2.42 -3.53
N ASP A 150 -5.16 -3.11 -2.64
CA ASP A 150 -4.98 -4.55 -2.39
C ASP A 150 -6.18 -5.40 -2.87
N PHE A 151 -7.22 -4.77 -3.43
CA PHE A 151 -8.51 -5.42 -3.76
C PHE A 151 -8.64 -5.90 -5.21
N TYR A 152 -7.53 -6.14 -5.93
CA TYR A 152 -7.57 -6.65 -7.30
C TYR A 152 -7.10 -8.12 -7.39
N PRO A 153 -7.64 -8.91 -8.34
CA PRO A 153 -7.13 -10.24 -8.62
C PRO A 153 -5.74 -10.15 -9.27
N ILE A 154 -4.70 -10.50 -8.51
CA ILE A 154 -3.29 -10.39 -8.91
C ILE A 154 -2.99 -11.27 -10.13
N GLN A 155 -3.58 -12.47 -10.22
CA GLN A 155 -3.38 -13.40 -11.34
C GLN A 155 -3.89 -12.84 -12.68
N GLU A 156 -5.11 -12.29 -12.71
CA GLU A 156 -5.65 -11.68 -13.93
C GLU A 156 -4.83 -10.44 -14.34
N ALA A 157 -4.33 -9.67 -13.36
CA ALA A 157 -3.45 -8.55 -13.62
C ALA A 157 -2.13 -9.00 -14.27
N LEU A 158 -1.55 -10.11 -13.79
CA LEU A 158 -0.36 -10.72 -14.38
C LEU A 158 -0.61 -11.19 -15.82
N ASP A 159 -1.71 -11.89 -16.09
CA ASP A 159 -2.02 -12.38 -17.44
C ASP A 159 -2.10 -11.23 -18.46
N ILE A 160 -2.67 -10.10 -18.05
CA ILE A 160 -2.76 -8.89 -18.88
C ILE A 160 -1.36 -8.29 -19.07
N CYS A 161 -0.58 -8.18 -18.01
CA CYS A 161 0.78 -7.63 -18.09
C CYS A 161 1.71 -8.53 -18.91
N GLN A 162 1.52 -9.86 -18.89
CA GLN A 162 2.26 -10.81 -19.72
C GLN A 162 1.93 -10.64 -21.20
N LYS A 163 0.65 -10.48 -21.56
CA LYS A 163 0.22 -10.26 -22.95
C LYS A 163 0.82 -8.99 -23.54
N GLU A 164 0.82 -7.91 -22.76
CA GLU A 164 1.31 -6.59 -23.18
C GLU A 164 2.82 -6.37 -22.91
N LYS A 165 3.49 -7.33 -22.26
CA LYS A 165 4.92 -7.29 -21.88
C LYS A 165 5.31 -6.12 -20.97
N TYR A 166 4.54 -5.91 -19.90
CA TYR A 166 4.80 -4.88 -18.90
C TYR A 166 5.71 -5.38 -17.77
N TYR A 167 7.02 -5.44 -18.04
CA TYR A 167 7.99 -6.04 -17.12
C TYR A 167 8.07 -5.39 -15.72
N PRO A 168 8.14 -4.05 -15.55
CA PRO A 168 8.19 -3.44 -14.21
C PRO A 168 6.97 -3.77 -13.34
N GLU A 169 5.79 -3.80 -13.95
CA GLU A 169 4.53 -4.15 -13.31
C GLU A 169 4.46 -5.65 -12.97
N MET A 170 4.92 -6.52 -13.87
CA MET A 170 5.01 -7.96 -13.64
C MET A 170 5.93 -8.29 -12.46
N VAL A 171 7.10 -7.67 -12.37
CA VAL A 171 8.04 -7.87 -11.26
C VAL A 171 7.39 -7.51 -9.92
N TYR A 172 6.68 -6.37 -9.87
CA TYR A 172 5.95 -5.97 -8.67
C TYR A 172 4.84 -6.97 -8.29
N LEU A 173 4.07 -7.44 -9.27
CA LEU A 173 2.99 -8.41 -9.04
C LEU A 173 3.53 -9.78 -8.61
N LEU A 174 4.59 -10.28 -9.24
CA LEU A 174 5.24 -11.55 -8.88
C LEU A 174 5.87 -11.48 -7.49
N GLY A 175 6.51 -10.36 -7.13
CA GLY A 175 7.02 -10.13 -5.78
C GLY A 175 5.92 -10.16 -4.70
N ARG A 176 4.69 -9.77 -5.04
CA ARG A 176 3.51 -9.88 -4.16
C ARG A 176 2.95 -11.29 -4.06
N ILE A 177 3.02 -12.08 -5.13
CA ILE A 177 2.61 -13.50 -5.11
C ILE A 177 3.62 -14.34 -4.32
N GLY A 178 4.89 -13.95 -4.32
CA GLY A 178 5.99 -14.71 -3.74
C GLY A 178 6.78 -15.53 -4.76
N ASP A 179 6.44 -15.42 -6.05
CA ASP A 179 7.18 -16.05 -7.15
C ASP A 179 8.42 -15.20 -7.51
N THR A 180 9.35 -15.11 -6.55
CA THR A 180 10.56 -14.28 -6.64
C THR A 180 11.52 -14.75 -7.73
N LYS A 181 11.54 -16.05 -8.05
CA LYS A 181 12.41 -16.64 -9.08
C LYS A 181 12.04 -16.17 -10.48
N GLU A 182 10.77 -16.29 -10.87
CA GLU A 182 10.30 -15.78 -12.15
C GLU A 182 10.46 -14.26 -12.25
N ALA A 183 10.20 -13.54 -11.14
CA ALA A 183 10.43 -12.10 -11.08
C ALA A 183 11.89 -11.76 -11.38
N LEU A 184 12.84 -12.48 -10.76
CA LEU A 184 14.27 -12.30 -10.97
C LEU A 184 14.67 -12.61 -12.41
N GLU A 185 14.21 -13.73 -12.96
CA GLU A 185 14.47 -14.10 -14.36
C GLU A 185 13.98 -13.00 -15.33
N LEU A 186 12.80 -12.43 -15.09
CA LEU A 186 12.27 -11.31 -15.88
C LEU A 186 13.15 -10.06 -15.76
N ILE A 187 13.65 -9.73 -14.56
CA ILE A 187 14.56 -8.59 -14.38
C ILE A 187 15.87 -8.83 -15.16
N ILE A 188 16.45 -10.02 -15.05
CA ILE A 188 17.75 -10.35 -15.65
C ILE A 188 17.66 -10.42 -17.18
N ASN A 189 16.63 -11.09 -17.71
CA ASN A 189 16.51 -11.35 -19.14
C ASN A 189 15.97 -10.15 -19.91
N GLU A 190 14.92 -9.51 -19.39
CA GLU A 190 14.13 -8.53 -20.14
C GLU A 190 14.45 -7.09 -19.76
N LEU A 191 14.55 -6.78 -18.46
CA LEU A 191 14.90 -5.42 -18.00
C LEU A 191 16.41 -5.16 -18.13
N LYS A 192 17.25 -6.18 -17.98
CA LYS A 192 18.72 -6.09 -17.93
C LYS A 192 19.21 -5.01 -16.95
N ASP A 193 18.39 -4.70 -15.95
CA ASP A 193 18.66 -3.65 -14.97
C ASP A 193 19.20 -4.29 -13.68
N MET A 194 20.52 -4.18 -13.53
CA MET A 194 21.25 -4.77 -12.42
C MET A 194 20.98 -4.07 -11.09
N GLN A 195 20.67 -2.77 -11.10
CA GLN A 195 20.37 -2.05 -9.86
C GLN A 195 19.03 -2.52 -9.30
N HIS A 196 18.03 -2.65 -10.17
CA HIS A 196 16.73 -3.19 -9.78
C HIS A 196 16.81 -4.65 -9.32
N ALA A 197 17.61 -5.50 -9.99
CA ALA A 197 17.81 -6.89 -9.56
C ALA A 197 18.40 -6.98 -8.14
N ILE A 198 19.42 -6.16 -7.85
CA ILE A 198 20.05 -6.12 -6.53
C ILE A 198 19.10 -5.58 -5.46
N SER A 199 18.37 -4.49 -5.75
CA SER A 199 17.37 -3.96 -4.82
C SER A 199 16.27 -4.97 -4.54
N PHE A 200 15.82 -5.72 -5.56
CA PHE A 200 14.83 -6.79 -5.38
C PHE A 200 15.37 -7.91 -4.48
N CYS A 201 16.60 -8.37 -4.70
CA CYS A 201 17.22 -9.36 -3.82
C CYS A 201 17.45 -8.84 -2.38
N GLN A 202 17.76 -7.55 -2.22
CA GLN A 202 17.89 -6.91 -0.91
C GLN A 202 16.55 -6.80 -0.17
N GLU A 203 15.45 -6.51 -0.88
CA GLU A 203 14.11 -6.42 -0.29
C GLU A 203 13.59 -7.78 0.20
N HIS A 204 13.93 -8.86 -0.52
CA HIS A 204 13.47 -10.21 -0.21
C HIS A 204 14.40 -11.02 0.72
N ASP A 205 15.68 -10.62 0.88
CA ASP A 205 16.69 -11.22 1.77
C ASP A 205 16.78 -12.76 1.69
N ASP A 206 16.60 -13.31 0.48
CA ASP A 206 16.56 -14.76 0.25
C ASP A 206 17.90 -15.26 -0.33
N PRO A 207 18.63 -16.16 0.35
CA PRO A 207 19.90 -16.69 -0.13
C PRO A 207 19.78 -17.51 -1.42
N ASP A 208 18.64 -18.16 -1.68
CA ASP A 208 18.42 -18.92 -2.91
C ASP A 208 18.30 -17.97 -4.11
N LEU A 209 17.62 -16.84 -3.92
CA LEU A 209 17.50 -15.79 -4.93
C LEU A 209 18.85 -15.17 -5.28
N TRP A 210 19.72 -14.99 -4.27
CA TRP A 210 21.10 -14.57 -4.50
C TRP A 210 21.90 -15.61 -5.27
N ASN A 211 21.73 -16.91 -4.96
CA ASN A 211 22.38 -17.98 -5.70
C ASN A 211 21.93 -18.02 -7.17
N ASP A 212 20.63 -17.88 -7.43
CA ASP A 212 20.06 -17.82 -8.78
C ASP A 212 20.62 -16.60 -9.54
N LEU A 213 20.67 -15.42 -8.90
CA LEU A 213 21.27 -14.21 -9.48
C LEU A 213 22.76 -14.44 -9.81
N ILE A 214 23.51 -15.08 -8.92
CA ILE A 214 24.92 -15.41 -9.12
C ILE A 214 25.09 -16.36 -10.31
N ASP A 215 24.29 -17.42 -10.39
CA ASP A 215 24.38 -18.41 -11.47
C ASP A 215 24.11 -17.78 -12.85
N HIS A 216 23.15 -16.86 -12.94
CA HIS A 216 22.91 -16.08 -14.15
C HIS A 216 24.01 -15.03 -14.46
N CYS A 217 24.67 -14.50 -13.43
CA CYS A 217 25.73 -13.50 -13.59
C CYS A 217 27.08 -14.11 -13.97
N VAL A 218 27.35 -15.37 -13.60
CA VAL A 218 28.62 -16.07 -13.92
C VAL A 218 28.87 -16.12 -15.42
N ASP A 219 27.84 -16.07 -16.26
CA ASP A 219 28.00 -16.07 -17.72
C ASP A 219 28.40 -14.71 -18.31
N LYS A 220 28.30 -13.60 -17.56
CA LYS A 220 28.57 -12.23 -18.04
C LYS A 220 29.54 -11.47 -17.13
N PRO A 221 30.77 -11.18 -17.58
CA PRO A 221 31.83 -10.62 -16.73
C PRO A 221 31.57 -9.19 -16.24
N GLU A 222 30.80 -8.37 -16.98
CA GLU A 222 30.42 -7.02 -16.55
C GLU A 222 29.53 -7.05 -15.30
N PHE A 223 28.64 -8.03 -15.23
CA PHE A 223 27.73 -8.22 -14.10
C PHE A 223 28.47 -8.71 -12.86
N VAL A 224 29.46 -9.59 -13.03
CA VAL A 224 30.32 -10.04 -11.93
C VAL A 224 31.06 -8.87 -11.27
N THR A 225 31.60 -7.92 -12.05
CA THR A 225 32.28 -6.74 -11.49
C THR A 225 31.33 -5.86 -10.68
N PHE A 226 30.11 -5.63 -11.18
CA PHE A 226 29.11 -4.79 -10.52
C PHE A 226 28.58 -5.44 -9.24
N LEU A 227 28.38 -6.74 -9.30
CA LEU A 227 27.92 -7.59 -8.21
C LEU A 227 28.97 -7.66 -7.09
N LEU A 228 30.25 -7.84 -7.44
CA LEU A 228 31.35 -7.79 -6.48
C LEU A 228 31.48 -6.45 -5.75
N GLN A 229 31.06 -5.34 -6.37
CA GLN A 229 31.09 -4.03 -5.71
C GLN A 229 29.93 -3.81 -4.74
N SER A 230 28.81 -4.51 -4.95
CA SER A 230 27.54 -4.23 -4.26
C SER A 230 27.16 -5.30 -3.22
N ILE A 231 27.73 -6.51 -3.32
CA ILE A 231 27.36 -7.67 -2.49
C ILE A 231 28.08 -7.74 -1.14
N GLY A 232 29.12 -6.93 -0.91
CA GLY A 232 30.03 -7.09 0.22
C GLY A 232 29.41 -7.12 1.63
N THR A 233 28.13 -6.80 1.79
CA THR A 233 27.39 -6.80 3.05
C THR A 233 26.41 -7.97 3.24
N TYR A 234 26.00 -8.68 2.18
CA TYR A 234 24.83 -9.59 2.23
C TYR A 234 25.14 -11.06 1.92
N VAL A 235 26.10 -11.33 1.04
CA VAL A 235 26.43 -12.71 0.65
C VAL A 235 27.89 -12.99 0.97
N ASP A 236 28.14 -14.19 1.48
CA ASP A 236 29.49 -14.66 1.74
C ASP A 236 30.33 -14.61 0.46
N PRO A 237 31.45 -13.84 0.46
CA PRO A 237 32.29 -13.70 -0.71
C PRO A 237 32.88 -15.02 -1.24
N THR A 238 32.98 -16.02 -0.38
CA THR A 238 33.46 -17.37 -0.72
C THR A 238 32.56 -18.06 -1.72
N VAL A 239 31.23 -17.94 -1.59
CA VAL A 239 30.27 -18.55 -2.53
C VAL A 239 30.46 -17.96 -3.93
N LEU A 240 30.71 -16.65 -4.00
CA LEU A 240 30.96 -15.99 -5.27
C LEU A 240 32.29 -16.42 -5.90
N VAL A 241 33.36 -16.40 -5.11
CA VAL A 241 34.71 -16.71 -5.58
C VAL A 241 34.82 -18.16 -6.04
N LEU A 242 34.11 -19.09 -5.39
CA LEU A 242 34.10 -20.50 -5.77
C LEU A 242 33.31 -20.78 -7.07
N LYS A 243 32.29 -19.98 -7.38
CA LYS A 243 31.45 -20.13 -8.59
C LYS A 243 32.05 -19.48 -9.86
N ILE A 244 33.04 -18.60 -9.74
CA ILE A 244 33.69 -17.96 -10.90
C ILE A 244 34.55 -18.97 -11.66
N LYS A 245 34.29 -19.14 -12.97
CA LYS A 245 35.11 -19.98 -13.87
C LYS A 245 36.52 -19.39 -14.04
N LYS A 246 37.55 -20.25 -13.99
CA LYS A 246 38.98 -19.89 -13.97
C LYS A 246 39.49 -19.11 -15.21
N ASP A 247 38.76 -19.11 -16.32
CA ASP A 247 39.19 -18.49 -17.59
C ASP A 247 38.49 -17.17 -17.94
N MET A 248 37.72 -16.57 -17.01
CA MET A 248 37.05 -15.29 -17.25
C MET A 248 37.97 -14.08 -17.05
N LYS A 249 38.12 -13.26 -18.09
CA LYS A 249 38.77 -11.94 -18.00
C LYS A 249 37.79 -10.91 -17.46
N ILE A 250 37.75 -10.74 -16.15
CA ILE A 250 36.92 -9.75 -15.46
C ILE A 250 37.70 -8.42 -15.37
N PRO A 251 37.30 -7.35 -16.07
CA PRO A 251 37.95 -6.05 -15.96
C PRO A 251 37.70 -5.44 -14.57
N GLY A 252 38.76 -4.94 -13.92
CA GLY A 252 38.66 -4.27 -12.63
C GLY A 252 38.51 -5.18 -11.40
N LEU A 253 38.63 -6.50 -11.57
CA LEU A 253 38.47 -7.50 -10.51
C LEU A 253 39.29 -7.19 -9.25
N LYS A 254 40.57 -6.82 -9.41
CA LYS A 254 41.46 -6.50 -8.28
C LYS A 254 40.89 -5.37 -7.40
N ASN A 255 40.40 -4.29 -8.01
CA ASN A 255 39.88 -3.14 -7.26
C ASN A 255 38.55 -3.48 -6.59
N SER A 256 37.67 -4.23 -7.27
CA SER A 256 36.40 -4.69 -6.70
C SER A 256 36.64 -5.67 -5.54
N LEU A 257 37.58 -6.61 -5.66
CA LEU A 257 37.93 -7.54 -4.58
C LEU A 257 38.53 -6.82 -3.37
N VAL A 258 39.44 -5.85 -3.57
CA VAL A 258 40.01 -5.08 -2.46
C VAL A 258 38.93 -4.30 -1.72
N LYS A 259 38.00 -3.66 -2.44
CA LYS A 259 36.86 -2.97 -1.83
C LYS A 259 35.97 -3.93 -1.05
N MET A 260 35.60 -5.06 -1.65
CA MET A 260 34.76 -6.06 -1.03
C MET A 260 35.41 -6.63 0.25
N LEU A 261 36.69 -7.02 0.18
CA LEU A 261 37.41 -7.54 1.34
C LEU A 261 37.52 -6.51 2.46
N ASN A 262 37.78 -5.23 2.13
CA ASN A 262 37.79 -4.17 3.13
C ASN A 262 36.41 -3.97 3.77
N GLN A 263 35.33 -4.03 2.99
CA GLN A 263 33.96 -3.89 3.49
C GLN A 263 33.56 -5.06 4.39
N TYR A 264 33.91 -6.29 4.00
CA TYR A 264 33.71 -7.49 4.81
C TYR A 264 34.53 -7.44 6.11
N ASN A 265 35.81 -7.05 6.04
CA ASN A 265 36.64 -6.89 7.23
C ASN A 265 36.08 -5.84 8.20
N LEU A 266 35.56 -4.72 7.70
CA LEU A 266 34.89 -3.72 8.52
C LEU A 266 33.63 -4.29 9.18
N GLN A 267 32.82 -5.05 8.46
CA GLN A 267 31.62 -5.69 9.00
C GLN A 267 31.96 -6.69 10.11
N VAL A 268 32.94 -7.58 9.89
CA VAL A 268 33.41 -8.52 10.92
C VAL A 268 33.94 -7.78 12.14
N SER A 269 34.74 -6.72 11.93
CA SER A 269 35.25 -5.89 13.04
C SER A 269 34.14 -5.22 13.84
N VAL A 270 33.07 -4.74 13.18
CA VAL A 270 31.90 -4.15 13.86
C VAL A 270 31.13 -5.22 14.62
N GLN A 271 30.89 -6.38 14.02
CA GLN A 271 30.18 -7.48 14.66
C GLN A 271 30.93 -8.00 15.89
N GLU A 272 32.26 -8.12 15.82
CA GLU A 272 33.10 -8.45 16.97
C GLU A 272 33.04 -7.38 18.06
N GLY A 273 33.05 -6.10 17.68
CA GLY A 273 32.88 -4.98 18.61
C GLY A 273 31.53 -5.06 19.34
N CYS A 274 30.43 -5.22 18.61
CA CYS A 274 29.09 -5.40 19.16
C CYS A 274 29.01 -6.63 20.06
N LYS A 275 29.60 -7.77 19.65
CA LYS A 275 29.64 -8.99 20.46
C LYS A 275 30.39 -8.76 21.78
N LYS A 276 31.54 -8.08 21.75
CA LYS A 276 32.31 -7.75 22.96
C LYS A 276 31.51 -6.84 23.92
N ILE A 277 30.82 -5.83 23.38
CA ILE A 277 29.96 -4.93 24.17
C ILE A 277 28.80 -5.72 24.79
N LEU A 278 28.07 -6.51 23.99
CA LEU A 278 26.95 -7.32 24.48
C LEU A 278 27.37 -8.30 25.57
N VAL A 279 28.51 -8.97 25.40
CA VAL A 279 29.05 -9.89 26.41
C VAL A 279 29.41 -9.14 27.69
N SER A 280 30.07 -7.99 27.58
CA SER A 280 30.39 -7.13 28.73
C SER A 280 29.13 -6.67 29.47
N ASP A 281 28.11 -6.20 28.73
CA ASP A 281 26.84 -5.74 29.30
C ASP A 281 26.07 -6.87 29.97
N TYR A 282 26.05 -8.06 29.36
CA TYR A 282 25.48 -9.26 29.97
C TYR A 282 26.14 -9.56 31.33
N PHE A 283 27.48 -9.60 31.40
CA PHE A 283 28.18 -9.84 32.67
C PHE A 283 27.95 -8.71 33.68
N ASN A 284 27.90 -7.46 33.24
CA ASN A 284 27.62 -6.31 34.13
C ASN A 284 26.20 -6.37 34.72
N LEU A 285 25.20 -6.71 33.90
CA LEU A 285 23.81 -6.87 34.34
C LEU A 285 23.67 -8.06 35.27
N GLN A 286 24.29 -9.20 34.93
CA GLN A 286 24.35 -10.39 35.80
C GLN A 286 24.93 -10.04 37.18
N LYS A 287 26.07 -9.33 37.19
CA LYS A 287 26.73 -8.91 38.44
C LYS A 287 25.86 -7.94 39.24
N LYS A 288 25.19 -6.98 38.59
CA LYS A 288 24.24 -6.07 39.23
C LYS A 288 23.08 -6.84 39.87
N LEU A 289 22.48 -7.79 39.13
CA LEU A 289 21.38 -8.62 39.62
C LEU A 289 21.81 -9.42 40.86
N VAL A 290 22.95 -10.12 40.80
CA VAL A 290 23.50 -10.86 41.95
C VAL A 290 23.74 -9.94 43.14
N THR A 291 24.32 -8.76 42.91
CA THR A 291 24.56 -7.77 43.97
C THR A 291 23.25 -7.30 44.61
N VAL A 292 22.20 -7.08 43.81
CA VAL A 292 20.88 -6.68 44.34
C VAL A 292 20.22 -7.83 45.09
N HIS A 293 20.32 -9.07 44.61
CA HIS A 293 19.77 -10.25 45.29
C HIS A 293 20.51 -10.58 46.59
N GLN A 294 21.81 -10.30 46.69
CA GLN A 294 22.60 -10.52 47.91
C GLN A 294 22.50 -9.37 48.91
N LYS A 295 21.95 -8.21 48.52
CA LYS A 295 21.73 -7.10 49.45
C LYS A 295 20.62 -7.47 50.44
N GLY A 296 20.87 -7.22 51.72
CA GLY A 296 19.84 -7.28 52.74
C GLY A 296 18.71 -6.29 52.44
N VAL A 297 17.47 -6.73 52.61
CA VAL A 297 16.28 -5.88 52.52
C VAL A 297 15.95 -5.39 53.93
N SER A 298 15.83 -4.06 54.09
CA SER A 298 15.39 -3.48 55.36
C SER A 298 13.90 -3.73 55.57
N VAL A 299 13.53 -4.24 56.74
CA VAL A 299 12.14 -4.45 57.14
C VAL A 299 11.82 -3.49 58.28
N CYS A 300 10.75 -2.71 58.13
CA CYS A 300 10.25 -1.82 59.17
C CYS A 300 9.12 -2.50 59.96
N ASP A 301 8.83 -2.03 61.18
CA ASP A 301 7.79 -2.55 62.10
C ASP A 301 6.36 -2.53 61.53
N GLU A 302 6.15 -1.90 60.38
CA GLU A 302 4.87 -1.77 59.68
C GLU A 302 4.59 -2.92 58.70
N VAL A 303 5.59 -3.76 58.39
CA VAL A 303 5.43 -4.83 57.41
C VAL A 303 4.64 -5.99 58.03
N VAL A 304 3.51 -6.31 57.40
CA VAL A 304 2.60 -7.41 57.79
C VAL A 304 2.79 -8.63 56.90
N CYS A 305 2.53 -9.80 57.47
CA CYS A 305 2.54 -11.06 56.74
C CYS A 305 1.42 -11.09 55.69
N GLY A 306 1.78 -11.41 54.45
CA GLY A 306 0.83 -11.51 53.34
C GLY A 306 -0.25 -12.59 53.46
N ALA A 307 -0.05 -13.58 54.34
CA ALA A 307 -0.97 -14.71 54.53
C ALA A 307 -1.83 -14.61 55.80
N CYS A 308 -1.28 -14.08 56.90
CA CYS A 308 -1.99 -13.99 58.18
C CYS A 308 -2.24 -12.55 58.67
N HIS A 309 -1.75 -11.55 57.93
CA HIS A 309 -1.89 -10.11 58.21
C HIS A 309 -1.38 -9.63 59.58
N ARG A 310 -0.58 -10.45 60.28
CA ARG A 310 0.09 -10.07 61.55
C ARG A 310 1.43 -9.39 61.28
N LYS A 311 1.88 -8.55 62.21
CA LYS A 311 3.19 -7.89 62.15
C LYS A 311 4.31 -8.93 62.17
N LEU A 312 5.32 -8.74 61.32
CA LEU A 312 6.44 -9.69 61.17
C LEU A 312 7.52 -9.51 62.22
N ILE A 313 7.66 -8.29 62.76
CA ILE A 313 8.61 -7.96 63.83
C ILE A 313 7.81 -7.81 65.12
N GLU A 314 7.88 -8.81 65.99
CA GLU A 314 7.37 -8.73 67.37
C GLU A 314 8.55 -8.46 68.32
N LYS A 315 8.32 -7.59 69.32
CA LYS A 315 9.36 -7.17 70.29
C LYS A 315 9.67 -8.24 71.34
N ASP A 316 8.88 -9.32 71.41
CA ASP A 316 9.07 -10.44 72.34
C ASP A 316 9.90 -11.58 71.69
N PRO A 317 11.09 -11.92 72.23
CA PRO A 317 11.98 -12.91 71.64
C PRO A 317 11.42 -14.34 71.65
N SER A 318 10.43 -14.63 72.51
CA SER A 318 9.78 -15.94 72.62
C SER A 318 8.80 -16.25 71.47
N ARG A 319 8.41 -15.23 70.69
CA ARG A 319 7.50 -15.34 69.54
C ARG A 319 8.17 -15.05 68.20
N ALA A 320 9.50 -14.88 68.18
CA ALA A 320 10.24 -14.65 66.96
C ALA A 320 10.17 -15.88 66.04
N VAL A 321 9.39 -15.78 64.97
CA VAL A 321 9.30 -16.81 63.93
C VAL A 321 10.26 -16.45 62.79
N SER A 322 10.95 -17.45 62.25
CA SER A 322 11.79 -17.26 61.06
C SER A 322 10.99 -16.67 59.89
N LEU A 323 11.53 -15.64 59.26
CA LEU A 323 10.87 -14.84 58.24
C LEU A 323 11.37 -15.21 56.84
N ALA A 324 10.48 -15.20 55.85
CA ALA A 324 10.81 -15.35 54.44
C ALA A 324 10.32 -14.12 53.68
N MET A 325 11.21 -13.50 52.91
CA MET A 325 10.88 -12.37 52.04
C MET A 325 11.18 -12.73 50.59
N PHE A 326 10.24 -12.43 49.71
CA PHE A 326 10.42 -12.57 48.27
C PHE A 326 10.97 -11.29 47.66
N ASN A 327 11.62 -11.39 46.50
CA ASN A 327 12.18 -10.24 45.77
C ASN A 327 11.12 -9.21 45.33
N CYS A 328 9.84 -9.56 45.35
CA CYS A 328 8.71 -8.65 45.17
C CYS A 328 8.38 -7.80 46.42
N LYS A 329 9.22 -7.86 47.47
CA LYS A 329 9.07 -7.18 48.78
C LYS A 329 7.91 -7.68 49.65
N HIS A 330 7.20 -8.73 49.25
CA HIS A 330 6.22 -9.39 50.11
C HIS A 330 6.92 -10.29 51.11
N ALA A 331 6.47 -10.24 52.34
CA ALA A 331 7.09 -10.92 53.47
C ALA A 331 6.07 -11.82 54.18
N PHE A 332 6.54 -12.98 54.64
CA PHE A 332 5.73 -14.03 55.24
C PHE A 332 6.49 -14.65 56.42
N HIS A 333 5.76 -15.18 57.40
CA HIS A 333 6.34 -16.13 58.35
C HIS A 333 6.61 -17.44 57.62
N LEU A 334 7.73 -18.12 57.92
CA LEU A 334 8.02 -19.43 57.32
C LEU A 334 6.92 -20.45 57.56
N GLN A 335 6.24 -20.40 58.71
CA GLN A 335 5.10 -21.27 59.04
C GLN A 335 3.83 -20.97 58.23
N CYS A 336 3.73 -19.75 57.66
CA CYS A 336 2.60 -19.36 56.81
C CYS A 336 2.84 -19.66 55.33
N LEU A 337 4.03 -20.15 54.98
CA LEU A 337 4.40 -20.53 53.64
C LEU A 337 4.23 -22.05 53.49
N PRO A 338 3.60 -22.57 52.43
CA PRO A 338 3.61 -24.01 52.17
C PRO A 338 5.06 -24.49 51.92
N ASP A 339 5.40 -25.68 52.43
CA ASP A 339 6.72 -26.30 52.27
C ASP A 339 7.10 -26.33 50.77
N ASN A 340 8.17 -25.62 50.39
CA ASN A 340 8.70 -25.42 49.03
C ASN A 340 8.11 -24.32 48.13
N ALA A 341 7.47 -23.26 48.67
CA ALA A 341 7.08 -22.12 47.83
C ALA A 341 8.28 -21.24 47.41
N THR A 342 8.73 -21.40 46.16
CA THR A 342 9.70 -20.52 45.48
C THR A 342 9.08 -19.28 44.84
N ILE A 343 7.74 -19.17 44.88
CA ILE A 343 6.95 -18.13 44.21
C ILE A 343 6.10 -17.38 45.25
N CYS A 344 6.01 -16.06 45.11
CA CYS A 344 5.13 -15.25 45.96
C CYS A 344 3.65 -15.46 45.57
N GLY A 345 2.84 -15.98 46.49
CA GLY A 345 1.40 -16.20 46.28
C GLY A 345 0.57 -14.94 45.99
N ILE A 346 1.06 -13.75 46.35
CA ILE A 346 0.39 -12.46 46.06
C ILE A 346 0.67 -12.01 44.62
N CYS A 347 1.88 -12.22 44.11
CA CYS A 347 2.22 -11.84 42.74
C CYS A 347 1.66 -12.83 41.70
N TYR A 348 1.69 -14.13 42.02
CA TYR A 348 1.17 -15.18 41.14
C TYR A 348 -0.34 -15.03 40.85
N THR A 349 -1.10 -14.49 41.81
CA THR A 349 -2.54 -14.23 41.65
C THR A 349 -2.86 -12.97 40.86
N LEU A 350 -1.88 -12.07 40.68
CA LEU A 350 -2.03 -10.84 39.88
C LEU A 350 -1.67 -11.04 38.40
N GLU A 351 -0.79 -11.98 38.05
CA GLU A 351 -0.41 -12.28 36.65
C GLU A 351 -1.48 -13.09 35.87
N GLN A 352 -2.48 -13.66 36.57
CA GLN A 352 -3.59 -14.40 35.96
C GLN A 352 -4.86 -13.56 35.72
N LYS A 353 -4.84 -12.26 36.03
CA LYS A 353 -5.87 -11.28 35.65
C LYS A 353 -5.32 -10.39 34.55
#